data_AF-A0A4U7N699-F1
#
_entry.id   AF-A0A4U7N699-F1
#
_cell.length_a   1.000
_cell.length_b   1.000
_cell.length_c   1.000
_cell.angle_alpha   90.00
_cell.angle_beta   90.00
_cell.angle_gamma   90.00
#
_symmetry.space_group_name_H-M   'P 1'
#
loop_
_entity.id
_entity.type
_entity.pdbx_description
1 polymer ?
#
loop_
_entity_poly.entity_id
_entity_poly.type
_entity_poly.pdbx_seq_one_letter_code
_entity_poly.pdbx_strand_id
1 'polypeptide(L)'
;MIFWIVAGTLSLVVCGLLALALLRNRSDQEPPAAYDLRVYRDQLKEVDRDLARGVIGSEDAERASAEISRRILNADAQLQDAAENGAQPRSLALGLAVALAACIAGGGVGLYLVIGAPGYSDMPLQTRIDDSKELHATRLSQADFEAQLPVSPRPEPDGDYAALITKLREAVAKNPDDLQGLTLLVRNEANLGNAKAAYTAQGEILRIKGDTVTVDDYLMHAELMINAAQGYVSPEAEESLFKAMSLSPRNKVARYYWGLMLMQNERPDLAFRMWEQLLREGPADAPWIGPIRGRIQELAWRAGVNYQLPPEGPAPKGPSASDVDAASEMTAEERQDMIQGMVTQLSERLATEGGTPQEWARLIGAYAVLGDMDQASAIWTEAQTVFAQAPDALAIVRTGAQRAGLVE
;
A
#
# COMPACT_ATOMS: atom_id res chain seq x y z
N MET A 1 23.13 8.14 -15.98
CA MET A 1 24.57 8.23 -15.65
C MET A 1 24.83 8.45 -14.16
N ILE A 2 24.11 9.36 -13.50
CA ILE A 2 24.25 9.63 -12.06
C ILE A 2 24.10 8.37 -11.20
N PHE A 3 23.07 7.54 -11.46
CA PHE A 3 22.85 6.27 -10.76
C PHE A 3 24.11 5.38 -10.73
N TRP A 4 24.72 5.13 -11.89
CA TRP A 4 25.91 4.28 -12.01
C TRP A 4 27.12 4.85 -11.26
N ILE A 5 27.30 6.17 -11.28
CA ILE A 5 28.38 6.86 -10.55
C ILE A 5 28.19 6.67 -9.04
N VAL A 6 26.97 6.92 -8.53
CA VAL A 6 26.66 6.79 -7.10
C VAL A 6 26.80 5.34 -6.65
N ALA A 7 26.16 4.39 -7.35
CA ALA A 7 26.21 2.97 -7.01
C ALA A 7 27.64 2.41 -7.06
N GLY A 8 28.41 2.77 -8.10
CA GLY A 8 29.81 2.38 -8.23
C GLY A 8 30.69 2.95 -7.12
N THR A 9 30.53 4.24 -6.79
CA THR A 9 31.28 4.88 -5.70
C THR A 9 30.96 4.24 -4.36
N LEU A 10 29.68 3.98 -4.08
CA LEU A 10 29.24 3.38 -2.82
C LEU A 10 29.76 1.93 -2.68
N SER A 11 29.72 1.17 -3.77
CA SER A 11 30.30 -0.18 -3.83
C SER A 11 31.82 -0.15 -3.56
N LEU A 12 32.55 0.78 -4.16
CA LEU A 12 33.99 0.96 -3.92
C LEU A 12 34.29 1.33 -2.46
N VAL A 13 33.52 2.23 -1.86
CA VAL A 13 33.68 2.62 -0.45
C VAL A 13 33.46 1.42 0.47
N VAL A 14 32.37 0.65 0.26
CA VAL A 14 32.07 -0.54 1.07
C VAL A 14 33.16 -1.61 0.90
N CYS A 15 33.56 -1.92 -0.33
CA CYS A 15 34.65 -2.86 -0.60
C CYS A 15 35.96 -2.40 0.04
N GLY A 16 36.27 -1.10 -0.02
CA GLY A 16 37.45 -0.51 0.59
C GLY A 16 37.46 -0.63 2.12
N LEU A 17 36.33 -0.36 2.78
CA LEU A 17 36.18 -0.52 4.23
C LEU A 17 36.31 -1.99 4.67
N LEU A 18 35.72 -2.91 3.92
CA LEU A 18 35.85 -4.35 4.18
C LEU A 18 37.28 -4.84 3.98
N ALA A 19 37.96 -4.39 2.92
CA ALA A 19 39.37 -4.69 2.69
C ALA A 19 40.25 -4.13 3.81
N LEU A 20 40.01 -2.88 4.23
CA LEU A 20 40.69 -2.27 5.38
C LEU A 20 40.49 -3.09 6.66
N ALA A 21 39.27 -3.53 6.93
CA ALA A 21 38.96 -4.35 8.11
C ALA A 21 39.66 -5.73 8.06
N LEU A 22 39.68 -6.37 6.90
CA LEU A 22 40.34 -7.68 6.70
C LEU A 22 41.88 -7.58 6.74
N LEU A 23 42.45 -6.48 6.26
CA LEU A 23 43.89 -6.25 6.23
C LEU A 23 44.43 -5.62 7.52
N ARG A 24 43.55 -5.12 8.40
CA ARG A 24 43.92 -4.57 9.70
C ARG A 24 44.40 -5.71 10.60
N ASN A 25 45.72 -5.80 10.73
CA ASN A 25 46.39 -6.82 11.52
C ASN A 25 45.95 -6.71 13.00
N ARG A 26 45.59 -7.82 13.63
CA ARG A 26 45.36 -7.88 15.09
C ARG A 26 46.68 -7.90 15.90
N SER A 27 47.82 -7.62 15.25
CA SER A 27 49.17 -7.70 15.83
C SER A 27 49.50 -6.64 16.88
N ASP A 28 48.64 -5.62 17.07
CA ASP A 28 48.91 -4.54 18.02
C ASP A 28 48.54 -4.90 19.47
N GLN A 29 47.98 -6.09 19.72
CA GLN A 29 47.84 -6.60 21.09
C GLN A 29 49.13 -7.33 21.47
N GLU A 30 49.83 -6.78 22.46
CA GLU A 30 51.03 -7.41 23.02
C GLU A 30 50.69 -8.84 23.47
N PRO A 31 51.38 -9.88 22.96
CA PRO A 31 51.05 -11.26 23.30
C PRO A 31 51.13 -11.46 24.81
N PRO A 32 50.20 -12.19 25.46
CA PRO A 32 50.26 -12.48 26.89
C PRO A 32 51.62 -13.04 27.34
N ALA A 33 52.23 -13.89 26.50
CA ALA A 33 53.55 -14.45 26.74
C ALA A 33 54.69 -13.39 26.79
N ALA A 34 54.57 -12.25 26.08
CA ALA A 34 55.54 -11.15 26.13
C ALA A 34 55.40 -10.33 27.43
N TYR A 35 54.18 -10.21 27.94
CA TYR A 35 53.94 -9.64 29.27
C TYR A 35 54.50 -10.56 30.36
N ASP A 36 54.19 -11.85 30.32
CA ASP A 36 54.66 -12.85 31.28
C ASP A 36 56.19 -12.94 31.31
N LEU A 37 56.86 -12.86 30.15
CA LEU A 37 58.33 -12.86 30.06
C LEU A 37 58.97 -11.69 30.82
N ARG A 38 58.35 -10.50 30.81
CA ARG A 38 58.84 -9.33 31.58
C ARG A 38 58.67 -9.57 33.08
N VAL A 39 57.51 -10.08 33.49
CA VAL A 39 57.23 -10.40 34.89
C VAL A 39 58.20 -11.46 35.42
N TYR A 40 58.43 -12.55 34.69
CA TYR A 40 59.35 -13.60 35.11
C TYR A 40 60.81 -13.13 35.18
N ARG A 41 61.24 -12.24 34.28
CA ARG A 41 62.58 -11.63 34.35
C ARG A 41 62.76 -10.74 35.58
N ASP A 42 61.72 -10.03 36.00
CA ASP A 42 61.78 -9.21 37.21
C ASP A 42 61.67 -10.06 38.48
N GLN A 43 60.89 -11.14 38.47
CA GLN A 43 60.88 -12.14 39.55
C GLN A 43 62.25 -12.79 39.75
N LEU A 44 62.98 -13.09 38.66
CA LEU A 44 64.33 -13.65 38.76
C LEU A 44 65.30 -12.67 39.46
N LYS A 45 65.24 -11.38 39.10
CA LYS A 45 66.04 -10.33 39.77
C LYS A 45 65.65 -10.12 41.24
N GLU A 46 64.38 -10.36 41.58
CA GLU A 46 63.89 -10.27 42.95
C GLU A 46 64.43 -11.42 43.80
N VAL A 47 64.44 -12.65 43.28
CA VAL A 47 65.09 -13.81 43.91
C VAL A 47 66.59 -13.53 44.16
N ASP A 48 67.31 -12.96 43.18
CA ASP A 48 68.72 -12.58 43.36
C ASP A 48 68.91 -11.55 44.48
N ARG A 49 67.99 -10.58 44.57
CA ARG A 49 68.03 -9.51 45.59
C ARG A 49 67.71 -10.03 46.99
N ASP A 50 66.76 -10.96 47.10
CA ASP A 50 66.35 -11.55 48.38
C ASP A 50 67.39 -12.53 48.91
N LEU A 51 68.09 -13.25 48.02
CA LEU A 51 69.28 -14.03 48.36
C LEU A 51 70.41 -13.12 48.87
N ALA A 52 70.69 -12.00 48.19
CA ALA A 52 71.71 -11.04 48.61
C ALA A 52 71.40 -10.37 49.97
N ARG A 53 70.12 -10.28 50.34
CA ARG A 53 69.64 -9.74 51.63
C ARG A 53 69.56 -10.80 52.72
N GLY A 54 69.77 -12.09 52.41
CA GLY A 54 69.64 -13.20 53.34
C GLY A 54 68.19 -13.49 53.77
N VAL A 55 67.20 -13.04 53.00
CA VAL A 55 65.77 -13.28 53.28
C VAL A 55 65.38 -14.73 52.94
N ILE A 56 66.08 -15.34 51.98
CA ILE A 56 65.90 -16.72 51.52
C ILE A 56 67.22 -17.50 51.59
N GLY A 57 67.15 -18.82 51.81
CA GLY A 57 68.31 -19.71 51.81
C GLY A 57 68.83 -19.99 50.38
N SER A 58 70.09 -20.40 50.26
CA SER A 58 70.73 -20.68 48.95
C SER A 58 70.03 -21.80 48.18
N GLU A 59 69.59 -22.87 48.86
CA GLU A 59 68.89 -23.99 48.22
C GLU A 59 67.50 -23.58 47.69
N ASP A 60 66.79 -22.71 48.42
CA ASP A 60 65.49 -22.20 48.01
C ASP A 60 65.61 -21.22 46.84
N ALA A 61 66.66 -20.38 46.83
CA ALA A 61 66.96 -19.47 45.74
C ALA A 61 67.31 -20.23 44.44
N GLU A 62 68.12 -21.29 44.51
CA GLU A 62 68.43 -22.13 43.35
C GLU A 62 67.17 -22.81 42.78
N ARG A 63 66.29 -23.33 43.65
CA ARG A 63 65.03 -23.97 43.23
C ARG A 63 64.09 -22.97 42.56
N ALA A 64 63.91 -21.78 43.16
CA ALA A 64 63.07 -20.73 42.61
C ALA A 64 63.61 -20.21 41.26
N SER A 65 64.92 -19.98 41.16
CA SER A 65 65.57 -19.56 39.91
C SER A 65 65.44 -20.60 38.80
N ALA A 66 65.55 -21.89 39.11
CA ALA A 66 65.37 -22.97 38.13
C ALA A 66 63.92 -23.04 37.61
N GLU A 67 62.93 -22.88 38.49
CA GLU A 67 61.52 -22.87 38.10
C GLU A 67 61.17 -21.63 37.26
N ILE A 68 61.60 -20.44 37.68
CA ILE A 68 61.38 -19.19 36.95
C ILE A 68 62.07 -19.24 35.58
N SER A 69 63.30 -19.75 35.52
CA SER A 69 64.03 -19.93 34.25
C SER A 69 63.31 -20.87 33.28
N ARG A 70 62.71 -21.96 33.80
CA ARG A 70 61.89 -22.87 32.99
C ARG A 70 60.62 -22.18 32.47
N ARG A 71 59.98 -21.33 33.28
CA ARG A 71 58.82 -20.53 32.86
C ARG A 71 59.19 -19.50 31.80
N ILE A 72 60.37 -18.87 31.91
CA ILE A 72 60.91 -17.96 30.88
C ILE A 72 61.09 -18.70 29.54
N LEU A 73 61.72 -19.88 29.56
CA LEU A 73 61.94 -20.67 28.33
C LEU A 73 60.61 -21.11 27.68
N ASN A 74 59.63 -21.51 28.48
CA ASN A 74 58.30 -21.88 27.97
C ASN A 74 57.55 -20.67 27.38
N ALA A 75 57.62 -19.50 28.03
CA ALA A 75 57.01 -18.28 27.52
C ALA A 75 57.71 -17.78 26.23
N ASP A 76 59.03 -17.92 26.14
CA ASP A 76 59.80 -17.59 24.93
C ASP A 76 59.47 -18.54 23.76
N ALA A 77 59.35 -19.84 24.04
CA ALA A 77 58.91 -20.83 23.03
C ALA A 77 57.48 -20.53 22.51
N GLN A 78 56.56 -20.12 23.40
CA GLN A 78 55.21 -19.71 23.01
C GLN A 78 55.20 -18.42 22.17
N LEU A 79 56.13 -17.48 22.43
CA LEU A 79 56.30 -16.28 21.61
C LEU A 79 56.84 -16.59 20.22
N GLN A 80 57.82 -17.49 20.13
CA GLN A 80 58.39 -17.93 18.86
C GLN A 80 57.35 -18.68 18.01
N ASP A 81 56.58 -19.59 18.62
CA ASP A 81 55.52 -20.34 17.93
C ASP A 81 54.37 -19.43 17.45
N ALA A 82 53.98 -18.44 18.27
CA ALA A 82 53.00 -17.43 17.87
C ALA A 82 53.51 -16.51 16.75
N ALA A 83 54.82 -16.24 16.69
CA ALA A 83 55.43 -15.43 15.62
C ALA A 83 55.55 -16.21 14.30
N GLU A 84 55.81 -17.52 14.34
CA GLU A 84 55.93 -18.37 13.16
C GLU A 84 54.55 -18.81 12.61
N ASN A 85 53.57 -19.08 13.47
CA ASN A 85 52.30 -19.70 13.10
C ASN A 85 51.04 -18.83 13.34
N GLY A 86 51.15 -17.70 14.06
CA GLY A 86 50.00 -16.91 14.51
C GLY A 86 49.57 -15.75 13.60
N ALA A 87 50.36 -15.39 12.58
CA ALA A 87 50.03 -14.29 11.67
C ALA A 87 49.18 -14.80 10.49
N GLN A 88 47.93 -14.34 10.41
CA GLN A 88 47.08 -14.61 9.24
C GLN A 88 47.81 -14.13 7.96
N PRO A 89 48.03 -15.01 6.96
CA PRO A 89 48.84 -14.65 5.81
C PRO A 89 48.10 -13.59 4.98
N ARG A 90 48.76 -12.45 4.77
CA ARG A 90 48.21 -11.29 4.05
C ARG A 90 47.67 -11.66 2.66
N SER A 91 48.24 -12.65 1.99
CA SER A 91 47.77 -13.16 0.70
C SER A 91 46.37 -13.78 0.76
N LEU A 92 46.04 -14.51 1.83
CA LEU A 92 44.69 -15.06 2.04
C LEU A 92 43.69 -13.94 2.34
N ALA A 93 44.07 -12.97 3.19
CA ALA A 93 43.21 -11.82 3.49
C ALA A 93 42.92 -10.97 2.24
N LEU A 94 43.95 -10.74 1.40
CA LEU A 94 43.83 -9.99 0.16
C LEU A 94 43.03 -10.76 -0.89
N GLY A 95 43.23 -12.08 -1.02
CA GLY A 95 42.42 -12.94 -1.89
C GLY A 95 40.95 -12.94 -1.50
N LEU A 96 40.65 -13.02 -0.19
CA LEU A 96 39.28 -12.94 0.32
C LEU A 96 38.65 -11.56 0.08
N ALA A 97 39.41 -10.48 0.27
CA ALA A 97 38.94 -9.11 0.00
C ALA A 97 38.59 -8.91 -1.48
N VAL A 98 39.43 -9.42 -2.40
CA VAL A 98 39.17 -9.36 -3.85
C VAL A 98 37.95 -10.21 -4.22
N ALA A 99 37.83 -11.43 -3.68
CA ALA A 99 36.68 -12.30 -3.93
C ALA A 99 35.37 -11.66 -3.45
N LEU A 100 35.38 -11.04 -2.26
CA LEU A 100 34.23 -10.31 -1.73
C LEU A 100 33.89 -9.09 -2.60
N ALA A 101 34.89 -8.30 -3.02
CA ALA A 101 34.66 -7.15 -3.88
C ALA A 101 34.08 -7.55 -5.24
N ALA A 102 34.60 -8.63 -5.84
CA ALA A 102 34.07 -9.18 -7.08
C ALA A 102 32.64 -9.71 -6.91
N CYS A 103 32.34 -10.36 -5.78
CA CYS A 103 31.01 -10.84 -5.46
C CYS A 103 30.02 -9.68 -5.27
N ILE A 104 30.40 -8.62 -4.54
CA ILE A 104 29.53 -7.47 -4.29
C ILE A 104 29.29 -6.67 -5.57
N ALA A 105 30.36 -6.29 -6.28
CA ALA A 105 30.24 -5.48 -7.48
C ALA A 105 29.63 -6.29 -8.64
N GLY A 106 30.16 -7.48 -8.91
CA GLY A 106 29.69 -8.35 -9.98
C GLY A 106 28.29 -8.91 -9.71
N GLY A 107 28.03 -9.35 -8.48
CA GLY A 107 26.71 -9.82 -8.05
C GLY A 107 25.68 -8.70 -8.04
N GLY A 108 26.04 -7.50 -7.59
CA GLY A 108 25.17 -6.33 -7.63
C GLY A 108 24.79 -5.93 -9.05
N VAL A 109 25.76 -5.87 -9.98
CA VAL A 109 25.49 -5.62 -11.40
C VAL A 109 24.65 -6.75 -12.00
N GLY A 110 25.00 -8.01 -11.76
CA GLY A 110 24.28 -9.18 -12.25
C GLY A 110 22.83 -9.20 -11.79
N LEU A 111 22.58 -8.95 -10.50
CA LEU A 111 21.22 -8.82 -9.96
C LEU A 111 20.48 -7.66 -10.61
N TYR A 112 21.09 -6.47 -10.70
CA TYR A 112 20.43 -5.32 -11.33
C TYR A 112 20.07 -5.57 -12.80
N LEU A 113 20.86 -6.35 -13.54
CA LEU A 113 20.53 -6.73 -14.91
C LEU A 113 19.36 -7.73 -15.00
N VAL A 114 19.10 -8.52 -13.95
CA VAL A 114 18.01 -9.50 -13.91
C VAL A 114 16.71 -8.89 -13.36
N ILE A 115 16.79 -8.10 -12.28
CA ILE A 115 15.62 -7.56 -11.57
C ILE A 115 15.38 -6.05 -11.80
N GLY A 116 16.38 -5.33 -12.30
CA GLY A 116 16.28 -3.90 -12.54
C GLY A 116 15.68 -3.57 -13.90
N ALA A 117 15.63 -2.27 -14.21
CA ALA A 117 15.19 -1.74 -15.49
C ALA A 117 16.33 -0.96 -16.16
N PRO A 118 17.29 -1.64 -16.82
CA PRO A 118 18.38 -0.97 -17.51
C PRO A 118 17.84 -0.07 -18.63
N GLY A 119 18.31 1.18 -18.68
CA GLY A 119 17.91 2.14 -19.71
C GLY A 119 16.65 2.95 -19.36
N TYR A 120 15.99 2.68 -18.23
CA TYR A 120 14.90 3.52 -17.76
C TYR A 120 15.44 4.87 -17.27
N SER A 121 14.85 5.96 -17.75
CA SER A 121 15.13 7.31 -17.27
C SER A 121 14.53 7.52 -15.88
N ASP A 122 15.14 8.42 -15.11
CA ASP A 122 14.54 8.90 -13.86
C ASP A 122 13.19 9.55 -14.21
N MET A 123 12.15 9.30 -13.39
CA MET A 123 10.81 9.91 -13.54
C MET A 123 10.48 10.80 -12.34
N PRO A 124 11.04 12.02 -12.28
CA PRO A 124 10.70 13.00 -11.25
C PRO A 124 9.19 13.26 -11.20
N LEU A 125 8.68 13.63 -10.03
CA LEU A 125 7.25 13.92 -9.84
C LEU A 125 6.73 14.96 -10.84
N GLN A 126 7.50 16.04 -11.08
CA GLN A 126 7.08 17.11 -11.98
C GLN A 126 6.93 16.61 -13.42
N THR A 127 7.91 15.85 -13.93
CA THR A 127 7.84 15.24 -15.27
C THR A 127 6.60 14.38 -15.42
N ARG A 128 6.30 13.50 -14.45
CA ARG A 128 5.08 12.68 -14.48
C ARG A 128 3.79 13.49 -14.50
N ILE A 129 3.77 14.64 -13.81
CA ILE A 129 2.61 15.54 -13.82
C ILE A 129 2.46 16.21 -15.18
N ASP A 130 3.56 16.61 -15.81
CA ASP A 130 3.54 17.27 -17.11
C ASP A 130 3.21 16.28 -18.24
N ASP A 131 3.77 15.07 -18.20
CA ASP A 131 3.41 13.96 -19.11
C ASP A 131 1.92 13.62 -19.00
N SER A 132 1.38 13.58 -17.77
CA SER A 132 -0.05 13.36 -17.52
C SER A 132 -0.95 14.46 -18.13
N LYS A 133 -0.52 15.73 -18.07
CA LYS A 133 -1.25 16.83 -18.73
C LYS A 133 -1.20 16.69 -20.24
N GLU A 134 -0.06 16.31 -20.79
CA GLU A 134 0.09 16.06 -22.22
C GLU A 134 -0.82 14.91 -22.66
N LEU A 135 -0.84 13.80 -21.92
CA LEU A 135 -1.77 12.69 -22.15
C LEU A 135 -3.22 13.16 -22.12
N HIS A 136 -3.62 13.92 -21.08
CA HIS A 136 -4.99 14.44 -20.97
C HIS A 136 -5.36 15.35 -22.15
N ALA A 137 -4.44 16.20 -22.60
CA ALA A 137 -4.65 17.16 -23.69
C ALA A 137 -4.63 16.52 -25.09
N THR A 138 -3.92 15.40 -25.26
CA THR A 138 -3.74 14.72 -26.56
C THR A 138 -4.64 13.49 -26.72
N ARG A 139 -5.58 13.29 -25.80
CA ARG A 139 -6.62 12.25 -25.89
C ARG A 139 -7.36 12.33 -27.22
N LEU A 140 -7.62 11.16 -27.79
CA LEU A 140 -8.40 11.01 -29.01
C LEU A 140 -9.85 11.43 -28.76
N SER A 141 -10.48 12.02 -29.79
CA SER A 141 -11.92 12.26 -29.77
C SER A 141 -12.68 10.94 -29.66
N GLN A 142 -13.94 11.00 -29.21
CA GLN A 142 -14.84 9.84 -29.18
C GLN A 142 -14.86 9.12 -30.54
N ALA A 143 -15.00 9.87 -31.64
CA ALA A 143 -15.10 9.31 -32.98
C ALA A 143 -13.79 8.65 -33.45
N ASP A 144 -12.64 9.28 -33.19
CA ASP A 144 -11.33 8.76 -33.61
C ASP A 144 -10.93 7.52 -32.82
N PHE A 145 -11.29 7.46 -31.53
CA PHE A 145 -11.06 6.26 -30.72
C PHE A 145 -11.95 5.10 -31.16
N GLU A 146 -13.26 5.35 -31.36
CA GLU A 146 -14.20 4.33 -31.85
C GLU A 146 -13.79 3.77 -33.22
N ALA A 147 -13.25 4.59 -34.11
CA ALA A 147 -12.82 4.16 -35.43
C ALA A 147 -11.64 3.15 -35.38
N GLN A 148 -10.89 3.12 -34.28
CA GLN A 148 -9.78 2.19 -34.06
C GLN A 148 -10.22 0.87 -33.41
N LEU A 149 -11.46 0.80 -32.91
CA LEU A 149 -11.97 -0.40 -32.28
C LEU A 149 -12.29 -1.48 -33.33
N PRO A 150 -12.05 -2.77 -33.00
CA PRO A 150 -12.44 -3.85 -33.88
C PRO A 150 -13.96 -3.88 -34.06
N VAL A 151 -14.41 -4.03 -35.31
CA VAL A 151 -15.83 -4.17 -35.63
C VAL A 151 -16.35 -5.45 -34.97
N SER A 152 -17.15 -5.29 -33.93
CA SER A 152 -17.82 -6.40 -33.27
C SER A 152 -19.19 -6.59 -33.91
N PRO A 153 -19.53 -7.81 -34.38
CA PRO A 153 -20.85 -8.08 -34.92
C PRO A 153 -21.89 -7.84 -33.83
N ARG A 154 -22.90 -7.03 -34.13
CA ARG A 154 -23.99 -6.72 -33.22
C ARG A 154 -25.10 -7.75 -33.42
N PRO A 155 -25.75 -8.23 -32.35
CA PRO A 155 -26.95 -9.03 -32.49
C PRO A 155 -27.99 -8.19 -33.25
N GLU A 156 -28.43 -8.66 -34.41
CA GLU A 156 -29.57 -8.02 -35.06
C GLU A 156 -30.85 -8.44 -34.34
N PRO A 157 -31.77 -7.50 -34.09
CA PRO A 157 -33.09 -7.87 -33.61
C PRO A 157 -33.79 -8.73 -34.68
N ASP A 158 -34.49 -9.77 -34.25
CA ASP A 158 -35.27 -10.64 -35.14
C ASP A 158 -36.77 -10.28 -35.11
N GLY A 159 -37.48 -10.66 -36.18
CA GLY A 159 -38.94 -10.64 -36.27
C GLY A 159 -39.57 -9.25 -36.14
N ASP A 160 -40.71 -9.19 -35.44
CA ASP A 160 -41.50 -7.95 -35.29
C ASP A 160 -40.73 -6.84 -34.56
N TYR A 161 -39.80 -7.20 -33.68
CA TYR A 161 -38.98 -6.22 -32.97
C TYR A 161 -38.04 -5.48 -33.93
N ALA A 162 -37.42 -6.19 -34.88
CA ALA A 162 -36.59 -5.57 -35.91
C ALA A 162 -37.37 -4.53 -36.74
N ALA A 163 -38.59 -4.88 -37.13
CA ALA A 163 -39.46 -4.00 -37.89
C ALA A 163 -39.87 -2.76 -37.08
N LEU A 164 -40.12 -2.90 -35.77
CA LEU A 164 -40.42 -1.77 -34.88
C LEU A 164 -39.24 -0.82 -34.75
N ILE A 165 -38.02 -1.33 -34.60
CA ILE A 165 -36.80 -0.51 -34.50
C ILE A 165 -36.56 0.27 -35.80
N THR A 166 -36.74 -0.36 -36.96
CA THR A 166 -36.64 0.32 -38.25
C THR A 166 -37.66 1.44 -38.37
N LYS A 167 -38.93 1.18 -38.01
CA LYS A 167 -39.98 2.22 -38.00
C LYS A 167 -39.66 3.35 -37.03
N LEU A 168 -39.09 3.04 -35.86
CA LEU A 168 -38.68 4.05 -34.87
C LEU A 168 -37.57 4.95 -35.42
N ARG A 169 -36.53 4.36 -36.04
CA ARG A 169 -35.44 5.09 -36.70
C ARG A 169 -35.98 6.02 -37.79
N GLU A 170 -36.88 5.52 -38.64
CA GLU A 170 -37.52 6.32 -39.69
C GLU A 170 -38.40 7.45 -39.13
N ALA A 171 -39.14 7.19 -38.05
CA ALA A 171 -40.00 8.19 -37.41
C ALA A 171 -39.17 9.33 -36.81
N VAL A 172 -38.10 9.01 -36.09
CA VAL A 172 -37.16 10.00 -35.53
C VAL A 172 -36.45 10.76 -36.64
N ALA A 173 -36.05 10.09 -37.73
CA ALA A 173 -35.43 10.77 -38.88
C ALA A 173 -36.38 11.77 -39.56
N LYS A 174 -37.68 11.49 -39.60
CA LYS A 174 -38.70 12.41 -40.14
C LYS A 174 -39.02 13.57 -39.19
N ASN A 175 -38.97 13.31 -37.89
CA ASN A 175 -39.27 14.27 -36.83
C ASN A 175 -38.10 14.35 -35.82
N PRO A 176 -37.00 15.03 -36.17
CA PRO A 176 -35.78 15.02 -35.36
C PRO A 176 -35.92 15.73 -34.01
N ASP A 177 -36.93 16.60 -33.84
CA ASP A 177 -37.21 17.29 -32.59
C ASP A 177 -38.24 16.55 -31.68
N ASP A 178 -38.66 15.33 -32.06
CA ASP A 178 -39.55 14.51 -31.22
C ASP A 178 -38.79 13.90 -30.03
N LEU A 179 -38.89 14.58 -28.88
CA LEU A 179 -38.26 14.16 -27.63
C LEU A 179 -38.68 12.75 -27.19
N GLN A 180 -39.94 12.36 -27.40
CA GLN A 180 -40.43 11.04 -27.02
C GLN A 180 -39.86 9.98 -27.95
N GLY A 181 -39.86 10.23 -29.26
CA GLY A 181 -39.23 9.38 -30.26
C GLY A 181 -37.74 9.16 -29.99
N LEU A 182 -37.00 10.24 -29.71
CA LEU A 182 -35.57 10.16 -29.36
C LEU A 182 -35.34 9.36 -28.06
N THR A 183 -36.15 9.58 -27.03
CA THR A 183 -36.01 8.84 -25.75
C THR A 183 -36.21 7.34 -25.95
N LEU A 184 -37.19 6.96 -26.77
CA LEU A 184 -37.40 5.56 -27.15
C LEU A 184 -36.21 5.04 -27.96
N LEU A 185 -35.67 5.83 -28.89
CA LEU A 185 -34.53 5.44 -29.70
C LEU A 185 -33.29 5.16 -28.84
N VAL A 186 -32.95 6.06 -27.90
CA VAL A 186 -31.83 5.87 -26.97
C VAL A 186 -31.93 4.54 -26.23
N ARG A 187 -33.08 4.27 -25.59
CA ARG A 187 -33.29 3.04 -24.82
C ARG A 187 -33.16 1.79 -25.69
N ASN A 188 -33.80 1.78 -26.85
CA ASN A 188 -33.81 0.60 -27.70
C ASN A 188 -32.44 0.34 -28.35
N GLU A 189 -31.75 1.38 -28.83
CA GLU A 189 -30.40 1.25 -29.38
C GLU A 189 -29.39 0.80 -28.32
N ALA A 190 -29.49 1.32 -27.09
CA ALA A 190 -28.65 0.89 -25.97
C ALA A 190 -28.87 -0.61 -25.64
N ASN A 191 -30.13 -1.06 -25.61
CA ASN A 191 -30.46 -2.47 -25.37
C ASN A 191 -29.96 -3.40 -26.48
N LEU A 192 -29.85 -2.91 -27.71
CA LEU A 192 -29.28 -3.64 -28.85
C LEU A 192 -27.75 -3.60 -28.90
N GLY A 193 -27.09 -2.94 -27.93
CA GLY A 193 -25.65 -2.74 -27.93
C GLY A 193 -25.17 -1.75 -29.00
N ASN A 194 -26.08 -0.99 -29.62
CA ASN A 194 -25.73 0.09 -30.54
C ASN A 194 -25.51 1.40 -29.77
N ALA A 195 -24.51 1.40 -28.89
CA ALA A 195 -24.18 2.53 -28.04
C ALA A 195 -23.93 3.81 -28.84
N LYS A 196 -23.38 3.71 -30.05
CA LYS A 196 -23.17 4.85 -30.96
C LYS A 196 -24.45 5.57 -31.34
N ALA A 197 -25.44 4.83 -31.84
CA ALA A 197 -26.73 5.42 -32.18
C ALA A 197 -27.43 5.96 -30.93
N ALA A 198 -27.29 5.27 -29.80
CA ALA A 198 -27.87 5.69 -28.52
C ALA A 198 -27.29 7.03 -28.03
N TYR A 199 -25.96 7.20 -27.93
CA TYR A 199 -25.42 8.48 -27.47
C TYR A 199 -25.67 9.61 -28.48
N THR A 200 -25.70 9.31 -29.79
CA THR A 200 -26.02 10.30 -30.82
C THR A 200 -27.45 10.84 -30.63
N ALA A 201 -28.43 9.94 -30.43
CA ALA A 201 -29.80 10.34 -30.13
C ALA A 201 -29.92 11.07 -28.78
N GLN A 202 -29.15 10.66 -27.77
CA GLN A 202 -29.10 11.34 -26.48
C GLN A 202 -28.53 12.77 -26.62
N GLY A 203 -27.54 12.98 -27.49
CA GLY A 203 -27.03 14.32 -27.83
C GLY A 203 -28.11 15.25 -28.37
N GLU A 204 -29.01 14.74 -29.23
CA GLU A 204 -30.18 15.50 -29.71
C GLU A 204 -31.17 15.81 -28.58
N ILE A 205 -31.39 14.88 -27.65
CA ILE A 205 -32.20 15.13 -26.44
C ILE A 205 -31.60 16.29 -25.63
N LEU A 206 -30.27 16.32 -25.45
CA LEU A 206 -29.59 17.42 -24.77
C LEU A 206 -29.78 18.74 -25.51
N ARG A 207 -29.66 18.74 -26.84
CA ARG A 207 -29.87 19.93 -27.68
C ARG A 207 -31.30 20.48 -27.55
N ILE A 208 -32.31 19.60 -27.60
CA ILE A 208 -33.72 19.99 -27.52
C ILE A 208 -34.09 20.51 -26.14
N LYS A 209 -33.60 19.85 -25.07
CA LYS A 209 -33.86 20.26 -23.69
C LYS A 209 -33.19 21.59 -23.34
N GLY A 210 -32.01 21.87 -23.88
CA GLY A 210 -31.29 23.14 -23.62
C GLY A 210 -31.12 23.39 -22.12
N ASP A 211 -31.76 24.44 -21.61
CA ASP A 211 -31.67 24.84 -20.20
C ASP A 211 -32.39 23.89 -19.23
N THR A 212 -33.23 22.97 -19.71
CA THR A 212 -33.95 22.00 -18.87
C THR A 212 -33.25 20.64 -18.78
N VAL A 213 -31.99 20.55 -19.23
CA VAL A 213 -31.20 19.32 -19.14
C VAL A 213 -30.93 18.97 -17.67
N THR A 214 -31.11 17.69 -17.31
CA THR A 214 -30.90 17.20 -15.95
C THR A 214 -29.53 16.54 -15.78
N VAL A 215 -29.15 16.26 -14.52
CA VAL A 215 -27.94 15.48 -14.20
C VAL A 215 -27.96 14.11 -14.91
N ASP A 216 -29.11 13.43 -14.89
CA ASP A 216 -29.27 12.08 -15.46
C ASP A 216 -29.15 12.10 -16.99
N ASP A 217 -29.58 13.19 -17.64
CA ASP A 217 -29.43 13.35 -19.09
C ASP A 217 -27.95 13.41 -19.51
N TYR A 218 -27.14 14.16 -18.77
CA TYR A 218 -25.69 14.23 -18.99
C TYR A 218 -24.97 12.93 -18.64
N LEU A 219 -25.36 12.27 -17.55
CA LEU A 219 -24.79 10.98 -17.16
C LEU A 219 -25.09 9.91 -18.19
N MET A 220 -26.34 9.81 -18.65
CA MET A 220 -26.72 8.88 -19.72
C MET A 220 -25.89 9.11 -20.99
N HIS A 221 -25.66 10.37 -21.38
CA HIS A 221 -24.83 10.70 -22.53
C HIS A 221 -23.37 10.23 -22.34
N ALA A 222 -22.78 10.53 -21.17
CA ALA A 222 -21.43 10.10 -20.82
C ALA A 222 -21.29 8.57 -20.81
N GLU A 223 -22.21 7.86 -20.14
CA GLU A 223 -22.21 6.41 -20.00
C GLU A 223 -22.31 5.70 -21.35
N LEU A 224 -23.19 6.17 -22.25
CA LEU A 224 -23.33 5.61 -23.58
C LEU A 224 -22.06 5.82 -24.43
N MET A 225 -21.41 6.98 -24.34
CA MET A 225 -20.12 7.23 -25.01
C MET A 225 -19.00 6.35 -24.45
N ILE A 226 -18.89 6.26 -23.12
CA ILE A 226 -17.89 5.41 -22.46
C ILE A 226 -18.11 3.94 -22.81
N ASN A 227 -19.37 3.49 -22.89
CA ASN A 227 -19.70 2.13 -23.32
C ASN A 227 -19.33 1.89 -24.79
N ALA A 228 -19.65 2.83 -25.68
CA ALA A 228 -19.26 2.77 -27.10
C ALA A 228 -17.74 2.70 -27.29
N ALA A 229 -16.98 3.33 -26.40
CA ALA A 229 -15.52 3.35 -26.39
C ALA A 229 -14.90 2.28 -25.45
N GLN A 230 -15.66 1.25 -25.06
CA GLN A 230 -15.18 0.13 -24.23
C GLN A 230 -14.49 0.54 -22.92
N GLY A 231 -14.99 1.60 -22.28
CA GLY A 231 -14.49 2.13 -21.01
C GLY A 231 -13.54 3.33 -21.13
N TYR A 232 -13.14 3.72 -22.34
CA TYR A 232 -12.38 4.95 -22.56
C TYR A 232 -13.24 6.20 -22.28
N VAL A 233 -12.72 7.14 -21.48
CA VAL A 233 -13.38 8.42 -21.21
C VAL A 233 -12.81 9.48 -22.14
N SER A 234 -13.46 9.63 -23.29
CA SER A 234 -13.13 10.64 -24.31
C SER A 234 -13.33 12.07 -23.78
N PRO A 235 -12.75 13.08 -24.46
CA PRO A 235 -13.02 14.49 -24.15
C PRO A 235 -14.52 14.85 -24.12
N GLU A 236 -15.32 14.30 -25.03
CA GLU A 236 -16.76 14.54 -25.11
C GLU A 236 -17.54 13.88 -23.95
N ALA A 237 -17.12 12.67 -23.55
CA ALA A 237 -17.64 12.03 -22.35
C ALA A 237 -17.27 12.79 -21.09
N GLU A 238 -16.03 13.26 -20.98
CA GLU A 238 -15.58 14.13 -19.89
C GLU A 238 -16.39 15.41 -19.81
N GLU A 239 -16.69 16.07 -20.94
CA GLU A 239 -17.52 17.27 -20.96
C GLU A 239 -18.93 16.99 -20.39
N SER A 240 -19.52 15.85 -20.74
CA SER A 240 -20.82 15.43 -20.21
C SER A 240 -20.76 15.15 -18.71
N LEU A 241 -19.70 14.46 -18.24
CA LEU A 241 -19.46 14.24 -16.81
C LEU A 241 -19.24 15.56 -16.05
N PHE A 242 -18.50 16.49 -16.64
CA PHE A 242 -18.24 17.81 -16.07
C PHE A 242 -19.54 18.61 -15.91
N LYS A 243 -20.41 18.61 -16.93
CA LYS A 243 -21.74 19.26 -16.84
C LYS A 243 -22.62 18.60 -15.78
N ALA A 244 -22.62 17.26 -15.69
CA ALA A 244 -23.33 16.54 -14.63
C ALA A 244 -22.82 16.93 -13.22
N MET A 245 -21.50 17.00 -13.02
CA MET A 245 -20.90 17.40 -11.74
C MET A 245 -21.09 18.88 -11.42
N SER A 246 -21.21 19.74 -12.43
CA SER A 246 -21.52 21.16 -12.24
C SER A 246 -22.92 21.36 -11.65
N LEU A 247 -23.87 20.49 -12.03
CA LEU A 247 -25.23 20.46 -11.48
C LEU A 247 -25.30 19.70 -10.14
N SER A 248 -24.52 18.62 -9.98
CA SER A 248 -24.48 17.81 -8.76
C SER A 248 -23.05 17.35 -8.43
N PRO A 249 -22.28 18.15 -7.66
CA PRO A 249 -20.87 17.86 -7.36
C PRO A 249 -20.66 16.56 -6.57
N ARG A 250 -21.69 16.10 -5.85
CA ARG A 250 -21.69 14.85 -5.08
C ARG A 250 -22.34 13.68 -5.83
N ASN A 251 -22.57 13.78 -7.15
CA ASN A 251 -23.05 12.63 -7.90
C ASN A 251 -22.02 11.48 -7.88
N LYS A 252 -22.44 10.29 -7.46
CA LYS A 252 -21.56 9.13 -7.24
C LYS A 252 -21.08 8.50 -8.54
N VAL A 253 -21.97 8.41 -9.54
CA VAL A 253 -21.67 7.86 -10.88
C VAL A 253 -20.66 8.76 -11.60
N ALA A 254 -20.88 10.07 -11.59
CA ALA A 254 -19.95 11.01 -12.22
C ALA A 254 -18.54 10.92 -11.61
N ARG A 255 -18.44 10.84 -10.27
CA ARG A 255 -17.17 10.68 -9.55
C ARG A 255 -16.49 9.35 -9.86
N TYR A 256 -17.24 8.27 -10.06
CA TYR A 256 -16.67 7.01 -10.51
C TYR A 256 -15.98 7.15 -11.87
N TYR A 257 -16.68 7.65 -12.88
CA TYR A 257 -16.12 7.80 -14.23
C TYR A 257 -15.03 8.88 -14.31
N TRP A 258 -15.12 9.93 -13.52
CA TRP A 258 -14.05 10.91 -13.42
C TRP A 258 -12.76 10.29 -12.84
N GLY A 259 -12.87 9.45 -11.82
CA GLY A 259 -11.73 8.66 -11.34
C GLY A 259 -11.17 7.70 -12.40
N LEU A 260 -12.03 7.09 -13.22
CA LEU A 260 -11.60 6.26 -14.35
C LEU A 260 -10.79 7.06 -15.38
N MET A 261 -11.26 8.26 -15.75
CA MET A 261 -10.54 9.18 -16.62
C MET A 261 -9.18 9.59 -16.04
N LEU A 262 -9.13 9.89 -14.73
CA LEU A 262 -7.89 10.24 -14.05
C LEU A 262 -6.87 9.10 -14.11
N MET A 263 -7.30 7.84 -13.97
CA MET A 263 -6.39 6.70 -14.13
C MET A 263 -5.87 6.56 -15.57
N GLN A 264 -6.73 6.77 -16.56
CA GLN A 264 -6.36 6.71 -17.99
C GLN A 264 -5.32 7.78 -18.35
N ASN A 265 -5.31 8.89 -17.61
CA ASN A 265 -4.36 9.99 -17.76
C ASN A 265 -3.22 9.96 -16.73
N GLU A 266 -2.91 8.79 -16.17
CA GLU A 266 -1.80 8.59 -15.23
C GLU A 266 -1.83 9.47 -13.96
N ARG A 267 -3.03 9.76 -13.44
CA ARG A 267 -3.26 10.45 -12.15
C ARG A 267 -3.83 9.53 -11.06
N PRO A 268 -3.11 8.47 -10.65
CA PRO A 268 -3.56 7.58 -9.58
C PRO A 268 -3.71 8.33 -8.24
N ASP A 269 -2.97 9.43 -8.04
CA ASP A 269 -3.06 10.27 -6.84
C ASP A 269 -4.40 11.00 -6.71
N LEU A 270 -4.99 11.44 -7.83
CA LEU A 270 -6.31 12.07 -7.84
C LEU A 270 -7.41 11.02 -7.87
N ALA A 271 -7.23 9.96 -8.68
CA ALA A 271 -8.18 8.86 -8.76
C ALA A 271 -8.36 8.18 -7.39
N PHE A 272 -7.26 7.92 -6.67
CA PHE A 272 -7.30 7.36 -5.31
C PHE A 272 -8.15 8.21 -4.37
N ARG A 273 -7.87 9.52 -4.29
CA ARG A 273 -8.61 10.44 -3.40
C ARG A 273 -10.11 10.45 -3.69
N MET A 274 -10.48 10.45 -4.97
CA MET A 274 -11.88 10.47 -5.39
C MET A 274 -12.60 9.14 -5.09
N TRP A 275 -11.96 8.02 -5.42
CA TRP A 275 -12.55 6.70 -5.25
C TRP A 275 -12.55 6.21 -3.80
N GLU A 276 -11.57 6.62 -2.98
CA GLU A 276 -11.55 6.34 -1.55
C GLU A 276 -12.75 6.99 -0.85
N GLN A 277 -13.02 8.26 -1.17
CA GLN A 277 -14.21 8.96 -0.68
C GLN A 277 -15.49 8.25 -1.16
N LEU A 278 -15.53 7.82 -2.42
CA LEU A 278 -16.67 7.11 -2.98
C LEU A 278 -16.91 5.75 -2.30
N LEU A 279 -15.86 5.02 -1.92
CA LEU A 279 -15.96 3.80 -1.12
C LEU A 279 -16.52 4.07 0.27
N ARG A 280 -16.11 5.17 0.93
CA ARG A 280 -16.61 5.53 2.26
C ARG A 280 -18.10 5.90 2.25
N GLU A 281 -18.57 6.56 1.19
CA GLU A 281 -19.95 7.03 1.08
C GLU A 281 -20.97 5.92 0.76
N GLY A 282 -20.52 4.72 0.35
CA GLY A 282 -21.39 3.59 -0.01
C GLY A 282 -22.40 3.91 -1.13
N PRO A 283 -23.49 3.12 -1.28
CA PRO A 283 -23.74 1.85 -0.60
C PRO A 283 -22.80 0.74 -1.12
N ALA A 284 -22.60 -0.31 -0.33
CA ALA A 284 -21.60 -1.36 -0.60
C ALA A 284 -21.92 -2.24 -1.82
N ASP A 285 -23.17 -2.24 -2.28
CA ASP A 285 -23.68 -2.99 -3.43
C ASP A 285 -23.70 -2.16 -4.73
N ALA A 286 -23.26 -0.90 -4.70
CA ALA A 286 -23.27 -0.08 -5.90
C ALA A 286 -22.33 -0.65 -6.98
N PRO A 287 -22.69 -0.54 -8.28
CA PRO A 287 -21.95 -1.17 -9.39
C PRO A 287 -20.47 -0.78 -9.48
N TRP A 288 -20.11 0.41 -8.98
CA TRP A 288 -18.72 0.91 -8.95
C TRP A 288 -17.90 0.38 -7.78
N ILE A 289 -18.49 -0.19 -6.72
CA ILE A 289 -17.74 -0.63 -5.53
C ILE A 289 -16.79 -1.76 -5.87
N GLY A 290 -17.26 -2.82 -6.52
CA GLY A 290 -16.42 -3.96 -6.90
C GLY A 290 -15.19 -3.53 -7.72
N PRO A 291 -15.39 -2.79 -8.84
CA PRO A 291 -14.28 -2.24 -9.63
C PRO A 291 -13.30 -1.38 -8.82
N ILE A 292 -13.79 -0.51 -7.93
CA ILE A 292 -12.93 0.34 -7.12
C ILE A 292 -12.12 -0.50 -6.12
N ARG A 293 -12.77 -1.40 -5.37
CA ARG A 293 -12.10 -2.25 -4.37
C ARG A 293 -10.98 -3.09 -4.98
N GLY A 294 -11.21 -3.60 -6.20
CA GLY A 294 -10.23 -4.38 -6.95
C GLY A 294 -8.98 -3.60 -7.39
N ARG A 295 -9.00 -2.26 -7.37
CA ARG A 295 -7.87 -1.43 -7.83
C ARG A 295 -7.34 -0.42 -6.80
N ILE A 296 -8.14 -0.02 -5.81
CA ILE A 296 -7.83 1.12 -4.94
C ILE A 296 -6.52 0.96 -4.16
N GLN A 297 -6.11 -0.26 -3.81
CA GLN A 297 -4.84 -0.51 -3.13
C GLN A 297 -3.63 -0.26 -4.04
N GLU A 298 -3.72 -0.66 -5.31
CA GLU A 298 -2.70 -0.35 -6.31
C GLU A 298 -2.61 1.17 -6.53
N LEU A 299 -3.76 1.83 -6.64
CA LEU A 299 -3.81 3.29 -6.77
C LEU A 299 -3.19 3.99 -5.55
N ALA A 300 -3.49 3.52 -4.34
CA ALA A 300 -2.90 4.05 -3.12
C ALA A 300 -1.38 3.90 -3.12
N TRP A 301 -0.88 2.72 -3.49
CA TRP A 301 0.55 2.46 -3.61
C TRP A 301 1.22 3.38 -4.62
N ARG A 302 0.62 3.55 -5.82
CA ARG A 302 1.11 4.49 -6.86
C ARG A 302 1.03 5.96 -6.42
N ALA A 303 0.09 6.28 -5.53
CA ALA A 303 -0.05 7.59 -4.90
C ALA A 303 0.89 7.81 -3.72
N GLY A 304 1.66 6.79 -3.31
CA GLY A 304 2.54 6.85 -2.13
C GLY A 304 1.80 6.82 -0.79
N VAL A 305 0.56 6.33 -0.77
CA VAL A 305 -0.29 6.23 0.41
C VAL A 305 -0.32 4.79 0.90
N ASN A 306 0.04 4.58 2.18
CA ASN A 306 -0.16 3.29 2.82
C ASN A 306 -1.65 3.14 3.18
N TYR A 307 -2.40 2.41 2.35
CA TYR A 307 -3.84 2.23 2.49
C TYR A 307 -4.19 0.77 2.68
N GLN A 308 -5.02 0.50 3.67
CA GLN A 308 -5.61 -0.81 3.89
C GLN A 308 -7.08 -0.79 3.49
N LEU A 309 -7.45 -1.69 2.58
CA LEU A 309 -8.82 -1.81 2.11
C LEU A 309 -9.73 -2.23 3.29
N PRO A 310 -10.84 -1.52 3.56
CA PRO A 310 -11.83 -1.96 4.53
C PRO A 310 -12.41 -3.33 4.12
N PRO A 311 -12.69 -4.25 5.07
CA PRO A 311 -13.20 -5.59 4.75
C PRO A 311 -14.50 -5.57 3.93
N GLU A 312 -14.74 -6.64 3.16
CA GLU A 312 -16.00 -6.84 2.41
C GLU A 312 -17.11 -7.27 3.36
N GLY A 313 -18.27 -6.63 3.21
CA GLY A 313 -19.47 -6.89 3.98
C GLY A 313 -20.43 -5.72 3.84
N PRO A 314 -21.71 -5.86 4.24
CA PRO A 314 -22.51 -4.68 4.49
C PRO A 314 -21.68 -3.76 5.36
N ALA A 315 -21.41 -2.54 4.90
CA ALA A 315 -20.78 -1.52 5.72
C ALA A 315 -21.49 -1.60 7.07
N PRO A 316 -20.80 -1.87 8.18
CA PRO A 316 -21.47 -2.06 9.46
C PRO A 316 -22.31 -0.81 9.66
N LYS A 317 -23.64 -0.96 9.57
CA LYS A 317 -24.62 0.11 9.36
C LYS A 317 -24.39 1.16 10.43
N GLY A 318 -23.58 2.15 10.09
CA GLY A 318 -23.16 3.23 10.93
C GLY A 318 -23.62 4.52 10.29
N PRO A 319 -23.66 5.61 11.06
CA PRO A 319 -24.04 6.91 10.55
C PRO A 319 -23.22 7.24 9.30
N SER A 320 -23.91 7.65 8.24
CA SER A 320 -23.28 8.17 7.02
C SER A 320 -22.49 9.44 7.34
N ALA A 321 -21.61 9.87 6.44
CA ALA A 321 -20.88 11.13 6.62
C ALA A 321 -21.83 12.33 6.86
N SER A 322 -23.00 12.35 6.20
CA SER A 322 -24.03 13.37 6.46
C SER A 322 -24.66 13.27 7.85
N ASP A 323 -24.79 12.07 8.41
CA ASP A 323 -25.32 11.88 9.77
C ASP A 323 -24.29 12.35 10.81
N VAL A 324 -22.99 12.18 10.53
CA VAL A 324 -21.90 12.71 11.37
C VAL A 324 -21.82 14.23 11.29
N ASP A 325 -21.99 14.82 10.10
CA ASP A 325 -22.02 16.27 9.91
C ASP A 325 -23.22 16.89 10.65
N ALA A 326 -24.41 16.29 10.56
CA ALA A 326 -25.59 16.72 11.31
C ALA A 326 -25.37 16.62 12.83
N ALA A 327 -24.69 15.56 13.30
CA ALA A 327 -24.34 15.40 14.72
C ALA A 327 -23.33 16.44 15.23
N SER A 328 -22.57 17.09 14.33
CA SER A 328 -21.64 18.16 14.69
C SER A 328 -22.36 19.47 15.05
N GLU A 329 -23.58 19.66 14.57
CA GLU A 329 -24.43 20.83 14.85
C GLU A 329 -25.29 20.66 16.12
N MET A 330 -25.34 19.45 16.69
CA MET A 330 -26.11 19.13 17.90
C MET A 330 -25.36 19.55 19.19
N THR A 331 -26.13 19.84 20.25
CA THR A 331 -25.55 20.06 21.59
C THR A 331 -24.92 18.77 22.15
N ALA A 332 -24.07 18.90 23.18
CA ALA A 332 -23.41 17.74 23.79
C ALA A 332 -24.41 16.74 24.39
N GLU A 333 -25.52 17.21 24.96
CA GLU A 333 -26.58 16.38 25.54
C GLU A 333 -27.39 15.67 24.46
N GLU A 334 -27.84 16.39 23.42
CA GLU A 334 -28.57 15.78 22.29
C GLU A 334 -27.71 14.75 21.54
N ARG A 335 -26.40 15.01 21.42
CA ARG A 335 -25.46 14.06 20.83
C ARG A 335 -25.33 12.81 21.70
N GLN A 336 -25.30 12.94 23.02
CA GLN A 336 -25.24 11.82 23.94
C GLN A 336 -26.50 10.95 23.86
N ASP A 337 -27.69 11.57 23.85
CA ASP A 337 -28.97 10.87 23.71
C ASP A 337 -29.08 10.15 22.37
N MET A 338 -28.64 10.79 21.29
CA MET A 338 -28.56 10.18 19.96
C MET A 338 -27.62 8.96 19.96
N ILE A 339 -26.41 9.08 20.54
CA ILE A 339 -25.46 7.96 20.64
C ILE A 339 -26.07 6.82 21.45
N GLN A 340 -26.71 7.11 22.59
CA GLN A 340 -27.35 6.10 23.42
C GLN A 340 -28.44 5.36 22.65
N GLY A 341 -29.32 6.08 21.93
CA GLY A 341 -30.35 5.47 21.10
C GLY A 341 -29.79 4.58 19.98
N MET A 342 -28.73 5.03 19.31
CA MET A 342 -28.04 4.23 18.27
C MET A 342 -27.43 2.95 18.84
N VAL A 343 -26.82 3.03 20.03
CA VAL A 343 -26.21 1.87 20.71
C VAL A 343 -27.29 0.88 21.15
N THR A 344 -28.40 1.35 21.72
CA THR A 344 -29.54 0.51 22.09
C THR A 344 -30.12 -0.21 20.86
N GLN A 345 -30.35 0.50 19.75
CA GLN A 345 -30.86 -0.11 18.53
C GLN A 345 -29.90 -1.16 17.95
N LEU A 346 -28.59 -0.89 17.98
CA LEU A 346 -27.58 -1.87 17.58
C LEU A 346 -27.62 -3.10 18.48
N SER A 347 -27.74 -2.91 19.80
CA SER A 347 -27.84 -4.00 20.79
C SER A 347 -29.05 -4.88 20.54
N GLU A 348 -30.24 -4.29 20.39
CA GLU A 348 -31.49 -5.02 20.13
C GLU A 348 -31.44 -5.80 18.81
N ARG A 349 -30.90 -5.20 17.77
CA ARG A 349 -30.75 -5.86 16.47
C ARG A 349 -29.78 -7.03 16.55
N LEU A 350 -28.61 -6.85 17.17
CA LEU A 350 -27.65 -7.95 17.31
C LEU A 350 -28.22 -9.12 18.13
N ALA A 351 -29.03 -8.82 19.14
CA ALA A 351 -29.71 -9.85 19.93
C ALA A 351 -30.79 -10.63 19.14
N THR A 352 -31.43 -9.99 18.15
CA THR A 352 -32.57 -10.58 17.41
C THR A 352 -32.19 -11.17 16.05
N GLU A 353 -31.37 -10.46 15.27
CA GLU A 353 -30.97 -10.83 13.91
C GLU A 353 -29.56 -11.45 13.86
N GLY A 354 -28.81 -11.38 14.95
CA GLY A 354 -27.38 -11.70 14.97
C GLY A 354 -26.54 -10.63 14.29
N GLY A 355 -25.23 -10.84 14.22
CA GLY A 355 -24.34 -9.95 13.49
C GLY A 355 -22.90 -10.41 13.42
N THR A 356 -22.11 -9.64 12.68
CA THR A 356 -20.70 -9.93 12.40
C THR A 356 -19.81 -9.66 13.62
N PRO A 357 -18.65 -10.35 13.75
CA PRO A 357 -17.73 -10.12 14.86
C PRO A 357 -17.31 -8.65 15.04
N GLN A 358 -17.24 -7.90 13.95
CA GLN A 358 -16.92 -6.47 13.95
C GLN A 358 -18.04 -5.62 14.58
N GLU A 359 -19.30 -5.99 14.39
CA GLU A 359 -20.45 -5.32 14.99
C GLU A 359 -20.52 -5.56 16.50
N TRP A 360 -20.24 -6.80 16.94
CA TRP A 360 -20.11 -7.13 18.36
C TRP A 360 -18.95 -6.37 19.02
N ALA A 361 -17.77 -6.35 18.39
CA ALA A 361 -16.62 -5.57 18.86
C ALA A 361 -16.94 -4.06 18.98
N ARG A 362 -17.69 -3.52 18.02
CA ARG A 362 -18.12 -2.12 18.02
C ARG A 362 -19.12 -1.84 19.15
N LEU A 363 -20.09 -2.72 19.37
CA LEU A 363 -21.08 -2.56 20.44
C LEU A 363 -20.41 -2.51 21.81
N ILE A 364 -19.44 -3.41 22.06
CA ILE A 364 -18.62 -3.42 23.29
C ILE A 364 -17.89 -2.07 23.47
N GLY A 365 -17.23 -1.58 22.42
CA GLY A 365 -16.55 -0.29 22.46
C GLY A 365 -17.50 0.89 22.67
N ALA A 366 -18.70 0.84 22.11
CA ALA A 366 -19.68 1.92 22.24
C ALA A 366 -20.22 2.04 23.69
N TYR A 367 -20.56 0.92 24.32
CA TYR A 367 -20.93 0.91 25.74
C TYR A 367 -19.79 1.40 26.64
N ALA A 368 -18.54 1.01 26.36
CA ALA A 368 -17.39 1.50 27.12
C ALA A 368 -17.18 3.01 27.00
N VAL A 369 -17.37 3.60 25.81
CA VAL A 369 -17.31 5.06 25.60
C VAL A 369 -18.44 5.78 26.33
N LEU A 370 -19.62 5.18 26.40
CA LEU A 370 -20.76 5.69 27.19
C LEU A 370 -20.55 5.54 28.72
N GLY A 371 -19.49 4.85 29.15
CA GLY A 371 -19.22 4.56 30.56
C GLY A 371 -20.04 3.39 31.12
N ASP A 372 -20.82 2.70 30.29
CA ASP A 372 -21.65 1.58 30.67
C ASP A 372 -20.87 0.26 30.57
N MET A 373 -19.92 0.09 31.51
CA MET A 373 -19.03 -1.07 31.54
C MET A 373 -19.75 -2.38 31.83
N ASP A 374 -20.89 -2.32 32.53
CA ASP A 374 -21.72 -3.48 32.83
C ASP A 374 -22.33 -4.07 31.55
N GLN A 375 -22.91 -3.22 30.69
CA GLN A 375 -23.39 -3.66 29.38
C GLN A 375 -22.26 -4.13 28.47
N ALA A 376 -21.12 -3.43 28.45
CA ALA A 376 -19.97 -3.84 27.66
C ALA A 376 -19.49 -5.26 28.05
N SER A 377 -19.44 -5.57 29.34
CA SER A 377 -19.09 -6.89 29.87
C SER A 377 -20.15 -7.96 29.54
N ALA A 378 -21.44 -7.60 29.59
CA ALA A 378 -22.52 -8.50 29.21
C ALA A 378 -22.44 -8.90 27.73
N ILE A 379 -22.25 -7.94 26.83
CA ILE A 379 -22.09 -8.19 25.39
C ILE A 379 -20.83 -9.02 25.10
N TRP A 380 -19.72 -8.79 25.82
CA TRP A 380 -18.53 -9.63 25.70
C TRP A 380 -18.79 -11.09 26.10
N THR A 381 -19.56 -11.31 27.16
CA THR A 381 -19.94 -12.65 27.61
C THR A 381 -20.86 -13.36 26.61
N GLU A 382 -21.82 -12.63 26.06
CA GLU A 382 -22.73 -13.14 25.03
C GLU A 382 -21.95 -13.50 23.74
N ALA A 383 -21.04 -12.63 23.30
CA ALA A 383 -20.24 -12.88 22.11
C ALA A 383 -19.37 -14.14 22.22
N GLN A 384 -18.82 -14.44 23.41
CA GLN A 384 -18.09 -15.70 23.66
C GLN A 384 -18.97 -16.93 23.42
N THR A 385 -20.26 -16.81 23.72
CA THR A 385 -21.24 -17.89 23.47
C THR A 385 -21.60 -17.97 21.99
N VAL A 386 -21.88 -16.83 21.35
CA VAL A 386 -22.27 -16.74 19.93
C VAL A 386 -21.16 -17.24 19.00
N PHE A 387 -19.89 -16.90 19.28
CA PHE A 387 -18.74 -17.25 18.46
C PHE A 387 -17.94 -18.45 19.00
N ALA A 388 -18.51 -19.27 19.89
CA ALA A 388 -17.82 -20.39 20.52
C ALA A 388 -17.18 -21.39 19.53
N GLN A 389 -17.78 -21.56 18.36
CA GLN A 389 -17.32 -22.48 17.30
C GLN A 389 -16.49 -21.78 16.20
N ALA A 390 -16.20 -20.48 16.35
CA ALA A 390 -15.51 -19.67 15.36
C ALA A 390 -14.35 -18.89 16.03
N PRO A 391 -13.19 -19.53 16.26
CA PRO A 391 -12.09 -18.92 17.02
C PRO A 391 -11.54 -17.65 16.36
N ASP A 392 -11.48 -17.61 15.03
CA ASP A 392 -11.04 -16.41 14.29
C ASP A 392 -12.02 -15.24 14.44
N ALA A 393 -13.31 -15.54 14.48
CA ALA A 393 -14.35 -14.54 14.75
C ALA A 393 -14.27 -14.02 16.18
N LEU A 394 -14.08 -14.93 17.16
CA LEU A 394 -13.95 -14.54 18.56
C LEU A 394 -12.70 -13.69 18.82
N ALA A 395 -11.60 -13.91 18.09
CA ALA A 395 -10.40 -13.07 18.18
C ALA A 395 -10.66 -11.60 17.79
N ILE A 396 -11.52 -11.37 16.80
CA ILE A 396 -11.93 -10.02 16.38
C ILE A 396 -12.73 -9.34 17.49
N VAL A 397 -13.68 -10.04 18.12
CA VAL A 397 -14.45 -9.50 19.24
C VAL A 397 -13.55 -9.24 20.45
N ARG A 398 -12.63 -10.16 20.76
CA ARG A 398 -11.67 -10.02 21.86
C ARG A 398 -10.80 -8.76 21.70
N THR A 399 -10.37 -8.46 20.49
CA THR A 399 -9.63 -7.23 20.21
C THR A 399 -10.46 -5.98 20.55
N GLY A 400 -11.77 -6.01 20.30
CA GLY A 400 -12.69 -4.96 20.73
C GLY A 400 -12.81 -4.85 22.25
N ALA A 401 -12.96 -5.99 22.94
CA ALA A 401 -13.04 -6.04 24.40
C ALA A 401 -11.76 -5.58 25.10
N GLN A 402 -10.58 -5.89 24.55
CA GLN A 402 -9.29 -5.40 25.04
C GLN A 402 -9.19 -3.87 24.94
N ARG A 403 -9.61 -3.30 23.80
CA ARG A 403 -9.66 -1.84 23.62
C ARG A 403 -10.63 -1.16 24.59
N ALA A 404 -11.70 -1.85 24.97
CA ALA A 404 -12.66 -1.40 25.97
C ALA A 404 -12.18 -1.59 27.41
N GLY A 405 -11.02 -2.21 27.64
CA GLY A 405 -10.46 -2.45 28.98
C GLY A 405 -11.12 -3.61 29.75
N LEU A 406 -11.86 -4.49 29.07
CA LEU A 406 -12.54 -5.63 29.68
C LEU A 406 -11.66 -6.88 29.82
N VAL A 407 -10.56 -6.95 29.07
CA VAL A 407 -9.65 -8.10 29.01
C VAL A 407 -8.23 -7.61 28.78
N GLU A 408 -7.26 -8.35 29.31
CA GLU A 408 -5.82 -8.07 29.15
C GLU A 408 -5.28 -8.42 27.75
#